data_AF-A0A661N2N3-F1
#
_entry.id   AF-A0A661N2N3-F1
#
_cell.length_a   1.000
_cell.length_b   1.000
_cell.length_c   1.000
_cell.angle_alpha   90.00
_cell.angle_beta   90.00
_cell.angle_gamma   90.00
#
_symmetry.space_group_name_H-M   'P 1'
#
loop_
_entity.id
_entity.type
_entity.pdbx_description
1 polymer ?
#
loop_
_entity_poly.entity_id
_entity_poly.type
_entity_poly.pdbx_seq_one_letter_code
_entity_poly.pdbx_strand_id
1 'polypeptide(L)'
;MPALGLGTWKSEPDEVYRAVRSAIEVGYRHIDCAAIYQNETEVGRALTDAFQAGDAKREEVWVTSKLWNDSHAPEHVRPAIQTSLKKLQLEHLDLYLIHWPVALRQGTELPRAPEDFLTGGVPHYES
;
A
#
# COMPACT_ATOMS: atom_id res chain seq x y z
N MET A 1 -14.59 -7.42 5.48
CA MET A 1 -14.09 -6.12 5.00
C MET A 1 -15.15 -5.06 5.22
N PRO A 2 -14.82 -3.93 5.88
CA PRO A 2 -15.72 -2.78 6.01
C PRO A 2 -16.11 -2.20 4.65
N ALA A 3 -17.32 -1.66 4.52
CA ALA A 3 -17.83 -1.13 3.26
C ALA A 3 -17.27 0.26 2.89
N LEU A 4 -16.75 0.99 3.88
CA LEU A 4 -16.18 2.32 3.74
C LEU A 4 -14.78 2.35 4.32
N GLY A 5 -13.83 2.93 3.58
CA GLY A 5 -12.45 3.09 3.99
C GLY A 5 -11.87 4.44 3.60
N LEU A 6 -10.79 4.83 4.29
CA LEU A 6 -9.99 6.01 3.96
C LEU A 6 -8.91 5.62 2.96
N GLY A 7 -8.89 6.26 1.79
CA GLY A 7 -7.76 6.19 0.85
C GLY A 7 -6.68 7.20 1.20
N THR A 8 -5.41 6.82 1.08
CA THR A 8 -4.25 7.64 1.51
C THR A 8 -3.42 8.23 0.35
N TRP A 9 -3.86 8.09 -0.90
CA TRP A 9 -3.12 8.62 -2.05
C TRP A 9 -3.07 10.15 -2.04
N LYS A 10 -1.90 10.71 -2.41
CA LYS A 10 -1.64 12.17 -2.55
C LYS A 10 -1.77 13.00 -1.27
N SER A 11 -1.80 12.37 -0.10
CA SER A 11 -1.65 13.09 1.16
C SER A 11 -0.17 13.32 1.44
N GLU A 12 0.20 14.56 1.76
CA GLU A 12 1.55 14.88 2.24
C GLU A 12 1.85 14.11 3.54
N PRO A 13 3.12 13.79 3.86
CA PRO A 13 3.48 12.95 5.01
C PRO A 13 2.83 13.36 6.35
N ASP A 14 2.82 14.65 6.70
CA ASP A 14 2.19 15.11 7.94
C ASP A 14 0.66 15.25 7.85
N GLU A 15 0.10 15.26 6.64
CA GLU A 15 -1.34 15.29 6.42
C GLU A 15 -1.95 13.89 6.51
N VAL A 16 -1.28 12.87 5.95
CA VAL A 16 -1.79 11.50 6.00
C VAL A 16 -1.86 10.98 7.44
N TYR A 17 -0.88 11.31 8.28
CA TYR A 17 -0.89 10.93 9.68
C TYR A 17 -2.16 11.46 10.37
N ARG A 18 -2.42 12.76 10.23
CA ARG A 18 -3.60 13.42 10.82
C ARG A 18 -4.89 12.87 10.25
N ALA A 19 -4.95 12.63 8.93
CA ALA A 19 -6.11 12.04 8.28
C ALA A 19 -6.46 10.66 8.83
N VAL A 20 -5.46 9.77 9.02
CA VAL A 20 -5.67 8.44 9.58
C VAL A 20 -6.11 8.51 11.04
N ARG A 21 -5.48 9.35 11.87
CA ARG A 21 -5.90 9.56 13.27
C ARG A 21 -7.35 10.02 13.36
N SER A 22 -7.70 11.08 12.64
CA SER A 22 -9.06 11.61 12.63
C SER A 22 -10.06 10.59 12.08
N ALA A 23 -9.72 9.83 11.03
CA ALA A 23 -10.61 8.81 10.50
C ALA A 23 -10.93 7.73 11.54
N ILE A 24 -9.93 7.25 12.29
CA ILE A 24 -10.15 6.26 13.36
C ILE A 24 -11.02 6.85 14.48
N GLU A 25 -10.75 8.09 14.90
CA GLU A 25 -11.53 8.81 15.91
C GLU A 25 -13.01 8.95 15.52
N VAL A 26 -13.30 9.23 14.24
CA VAL A 26 -14.69 9.33 13.75
C VAL A 26 -15.31 8.00 13.34
N GLY A 27 -14.62 6.88 13.56
CA GLY A 27 -15.18 5.53 13.42
C GLY A 27 -14.81 4.76 12.15
N TYR A 28 -13.92 5.26 11.29
CA TYR A 28 -13.40 4.45 10.18
C TYR A 28 -12.63 3.25 10.72
N ARG A 29 -12.79 2.13 10.03
CA ARG A 29 -12.15 0.85 10.36
C ARG A 29 -11.52 0.19 9.14
N HIS A 30 -11.35 0.91 8.04
CA HIS A 30 -10.63 0.45 6.85
C HIS A 30 -9.70 1.55 6.34
N ILE A 31 -8.40 1.25 6.27
CA ILE A 31 -7.36 2.13 5.73
C ILE A 31 -6.77 1.48 4.48
N ASP A 32 -6.83 2.19 3.36
CA ASP A 32 -6.29 1.76 2.07
C ASP A 32 -4.96 2.47 1.79
N CYS A 33 -3.89 1.68 1.66
CA CYS A 33 -2.51 2.10 1.46
C CYS A 33 -1.95 1.56 0.15
N ALA A 34 -0.75 1.99 -0.23
CA ALA A 34 0.07 1.33 -1.23
C ALA A 34 1.53 1.75 -1.08
N ALA A 35 2.46 0.86 -1.42
CA ALA A 35 3.90 1.16 -1.38
C ALA A 35 4.27 2.41 -2.20
N ILE A 36 3.65 2.58 -3.38
CA ILE A 36 3.91 3.71 -4.28
C ILE A 36 3.40 5.06 -3.78
N TYR A 37 2.53 5.08 -2.76
CA TYR A 37 2.08 6.36 -2.18
C TYR A 37 3.15 7.00 -1.30
N GLN A 38 4.23 6.25 -1.01
CA GLN A 38 5.41 6.71 -0.28
C GLN A 38 5.12 7.28 1.12
N ASN A 39 3.99 6.90 1.73
CA ASN A 39 3.51 7.45 2.99
C ASN A 39 3.08 6.38 4.02
N GLU A 40 3.44 5.11 3.78
CA GLU A 40 3.12 3.99 4.68
C GLU A 40 3.77 4.14 6.06
N THR A 41 4.89 4.86 6.18
CA THR A 41 5.56 5.10 7.47
C THR A 41 4.70 5.96 8.39
N GLU A 42 4.11 7.02 7.84
CA GLU A 42 3.26 7.96 8.55
C GLU A 42 1.90 7.35 8.88
N VAL A 43 1.35 6.54 7.97
CA VAL A 43 0.17 5.72 8.24
C VAL A 43 0.46 4.73 9.39
N GLY A 44 1.60 4.05 9.34
CA GLY A 44 2.00 3.12 10.40
C GLY A 44 2.12 3.78 11.76
N ARG A 45 2.74 4.97 11.82
CA ARG A 45 2.78 5.77 13.05
C ARG A 45 1.38 6.12 13.54
N ALA A 46 0.49 6.56 12.66
CA ALA A 46 -0.89 6.89 13.03
C ALA A 46 -1.68 5.69 13.58
N LEU A 47 -1.51 4.51 12.97
CA LEU A 47 -2.12 3.27 13.44
C LEU A 47 -1.59 2.88 14.82
N THR A 48 -0.27 2.85 15.00
CA THR A 48 0.36 2.55 16.29
C THR A 48 -0.14 3.47 17.39
N ASP A 49 -0.14 4.78 17.15
CA ASP A 49 -0.59 5.77 18.13
C ASP A 49 -2.08 5.59 18.46
N ALA A 50 -2.93 5.28 17.46
CA ALA A 50 -4.35 5.00 17.66
C ALA A 50 -4.58 3.76 18.54
N PHE A 51 -3.81 2.70 18.32
CA PHE A 51 -3.91 1.47 19.10
C PHE A 51 -3.42 1.69 20.54
N GLN A 52 -2.35 2.44 20.72
CA GLN A 52 -1.81 2.78 22.04
C GLN A 52 -2.74 3.71 22.84
N ALA A 53 -3.40 4.65 22.17
CA ALA A 53 -4.41 5.52 22.78
C ALA A 53 -5.71 4.79 23.14
N GLY A 54 -5.94 3.60 22.57
CA GLY A 54 -7.15 2.81 22.78
C GLY A 54 -8.34 3.23 21.90
N ASP A 55 -8.11 4.00 20.84
CA ASP A 55 -9.16 4.47 19.92
C ASP A 55 -9.73 3.33 19.05
N ALA A 56 -8.91 2.30 18.81
CA ALA A 56 -9.27 1.06 18.16
C ALA A 56 -8.28 -0.05 18.54
N LYS A 57 -8.67 -1.30 18.36
CA LYS A 57 -7.73 -2.45 18.42
C LYS A 57 -7.26 -2.84 17.03
N ARG A 58 -6.10 -3.51 16.93
CA ARG A 58 -5.57 -3.95 15.63
C ARG A 58 -6.57 -4.81 14.87
N GLU A 59 -7.24 -5.74 15.54
CA GLU A 59 -8.23 -6.65 14.95
C GLU A 59 -9.52 -5.96 14.47
N GLU A 60 -9.74 -4.70 14.88
CA GLU A 60 -10.91 -3.92 14.46
C GLU A 60 -10.63 -3.11 13.19
N VAL A 61 -9.36 -2.90 12.82
CA VAL A 61 -8.96 -2.06 11.69
C VAL A 61 -8.48 -2.92 10.53
N TRP A 62 -9.21 -2.89 9.42
CA TRP A 62 -8.84 -3.52 8.16
C TRP A 62 -7.79 -2.68 7.43
N VAL A 63 -6.59 -3.22 7.21
CA VAL A 63 -5.51 -2.54 6.49
C VAL A 63 -5.25 -3.22 5.16
N THR A 64 -5.39 -2.47 4.08
CA THR A 64 -5.06 -2.90 2.71
C THR A 64 -3.79 -2.21 2.25
N SER A 65 -2.86 -2.94 1.65
CA SER A 65 -1.75 -2.35 0.87
C SER A 65 -1.62 -3.04 -0.49
N LYS A 66 -0.74 -2.53 -1.35
CA LYS A 66 -0.62 -2.94 -2.75
C LYS A 66 0.84 -3.14 -3.13
N LEU A 67 1.14 -4.26 -3.79
CA LEU A 67 2.40 -4.58 -4.43
C LEU A 67 2.62 -3.64 -5.63
N TRP A 68 3.72 -2.90 -5.64
CA TRP A 68 4.05 -2.05 -6.78
C TRP A 68 4.58 -2.86 -7.97
N ASN A 69 4.45 -2.26 -9.15
CA ASN A 69 4.61 -2.93 -10.44
C ASN A 69 6.05 -3.42 -10.71
N ASP A 70 7.05 -2.84 -10.05
CA ASP A 70 8.46 -3.24 -10.17
C ASP A 70 8.82 -4.51 -9.36
N SER A 71 7.85 -5.03 -8.60
CA SER A 71 8.04 -6.12 -7.64
C SER A 71 7.19 -7.36 -7.97
N HIS A 72 6.73 -7.49 -9.23
CA HIS A 72 5.91 -8.63 -9.69
C HIS A 72 6.67 -9.96 -9.83
N ALA A 73 8.00 -9.93 -9.94
CA ALA A 73 8.78 -11.16 -9.98
C ALA A 73 8.65 -11.92 -8.64
N PRO A 74 8.45 -13.26 -8.63
CA PRO A 74 8.16 -14.02 -7.41
C PRO A 74 9.14 -13.78 -6.25
N GLU A 75 10.42 -13.62 -6.57
CA GLU A 75 11.50 -13.35 -5.62
C GLU A 75 11.41 -11.96 -4.95
N HIS A 76 10.71 -11.00 -5.56
CA HIS A 76 10.56 -9.63 -5.06
C HIS A 76 9.28 -9.40 -4.26
N VAL A 77 8.26 -10.26 -4.42
CA VAL A 77 6.96 -10.11 -3.73
C VAL A 77 7.12 -10.14 -2.21
N ARG A 78 7.85 -11.12 -1.67
CA ARG A 78 8.05 -11.26 -0.21
C ARG A 78 8.83 -10.08 0.38
N PRO A 79 9.98 -9.66 -0.18
CA PRO A 79 10.67 -8.45 0.28
C PRO A 79 9.79 -7.18 0.25
N ALA A 80 8.95 -7.02 -0.78
CA ALA A 80 8.08 -5.85 -0.92
C ALA A 80 7.00 -5.77 0.17
N ILE A 81 6.29 -6.88 0.45
CA ILE A 81 5.30 -6.91 1.54
C ILE A 81 5.97 -6.75 2.91
N GLN A 82 7.14 -7.35 3.14
CA GLN A 82 7.89 -7.18 4.39
C GLN A 82 8.29 -5.72 4.62
N THR A 83 8.67 -5.01 3.55
CA THR A 83 8.94 -3.58 3.61
C THR A 83 7.69 -2.79 3.98
N SER A 84 6.55 -3.12 3.37
CA SER A 84 5.26 -2.47 3.64
C SER A 84 4.83 -2.69 5.09
N LEU A 85 4.89 -3.94 5.58
CA LEU A 85 4.60 -4.32 6.97
C LEU A 85 5.48 -3.57 7.97
N LYS A 86 6.78 -3.46 7.69
CA LYS A 86 7.72 -2.71 8.54
C LYS A 86 7.34 -1.22 8.60
N LYS A 87 7.05 -0.59 7.46
CA LYS A 87 6.65 0.83 7.39
C LYS A 87 5.32 1.07 8.12
N LEU A 88 4.34 0.21 7.88
CA LEU A 88 3.04 0.25 8.53
C LEU A 88 3.07 -0.17 10.00
N GLN A 89 4.19 -0.72 10.49
CA GLN A 89 4.35 -1.24 11.85
C GLN A 89 3.33 -2.34 12.19
N LEU A 90 3.07 -3.23 11.22
CA LEU A 90 2.10 -4.33 11.35
C LEU A 90 2.78 -5.69 11.18
N GLU A 91 2.22 -6.71 11.81
CA GLU A 91 2.64 -8.10 11.60
C GLU A 91 1.95 -8.75 10.39
N HIS A 92 0.76 -8.25 10.02
CA HIS A 92 -0.01 -8.73 8.88
C HIS A 92 -0.86 -7.61 8.25
N LEU A 93 -1.22 -7.80 6.97
CA LEU A 93 -2.24 -7.04 6.26
C LEU A 93 -3.51 -7.87 6.14
N ASP A 94 -4.66 -7.21 6.19
CA ASP A 94 -5.95 -7.85 5.96
C ASP A 94 -6.17 -8.15 4.47
N LEU A 95 -5.57 -7.34 3.59
CA LEU A 95 -5.60 -7.52 2.15
C LEU A 95 -4.31 -6.98 1.50
N TYR A 96 -3.76 -7.74 0.56
CA TYR A 96 -2.63 -7.33 -0.27
C TYR A 96 -2.95 -7.53 -1.75
N LEU A 97 -2.92 -6.45 -2.53
CA LEU A 97 -3.34 -6.46 -3.94
C LEU A 97 -2.15 -6.27 -4.88
N ILE A 98 -2.24 -6.82 -6.09
CA ILE A 98 -1.42 -6.34 -7.21
C ILE A 98 -1.96 -4.95 -7.58
N HIS A 99 -1.10 -3.91 -7.60
CA HIS A 99 -1.57 -2.54 -7.82
C HIS A 99 -2.09 -2.34 -9.24
N TRP A 100 -1.37 -2.86 -10.24
CA TRP A 100 -1.79 -2.85 -11.65
C TRP A 100 -1.41 -4.16 -12.34
N PRO A 101 -2.13 -4.61 -13.37
CA PRO A 101 -1.81 -5.82 -14.12
C PRO A 101 -0.65 -5.61 -15.13
N VAL A 102 0.33 -4.76 -14.79
CA VAL A 102 1.46 -4.41 -15.66
C VAL A 102 2.74 -4.50 -14.84
N ALA A 103 3.71 -5.27 -15.33
CA ALA A 103 5.00 -5.45 -14.66
C ALA A 103 6.04 -4.46 -15.18
N LEU A 104 6.82 -3.87 -14.27
CA LEU A 104 7.93 -2.97 -14.59
C LEU A 104 9.26 -3.66 -14.25
N ARG A 105 10.35 -3.17 -14.84
CA ARG A 105 11.70 -3.54 -14.40
C ARG A 105 11.92 -3.09 -12.96
N GLN A 106 12.61 -3.92 -12.18
CA GLN A 106 12.93 -3.64 -10.79
C GLN A 106 13.59 -2.25 -10.64
N GLY A 107 13.15 -1.46 -9.66
CA GLY A 107 13.65 -0.11 -9.42
C GLY A 107 12.97 0.97 -10.27
N THR A 108 12.01 0.61 -11.11
CA THR A 108 11.18 1.58 -11.84
C THR A 108 10.05 2.08 -10.95
N GLU A 109 10.19 3.29 -10.40
CA GLU A 109 9.09 3.93 -9.66
C GLU A 109 7.94 4.31 -10.60
N LEU A 110 8.22 5.09 -11.64
CA LEU A 110 7.25 5.47 -12.67
C LEU A 110 7.86 5.19 -14.05
N PRO A 111 7.15 4.50 -14.95
CA PRO A 111 7.64 4.24 -16.28
C PRO A 111 7.72 5.55 -17.08
N ARG A 112 8.81 5.75 -17.80
CA ARG A 112 9.08 6.92 -18.65
C ARG A 112 9.32 6.51 -20.11
N ALA A 113 9.65 5.25 -20.36
CA ALA A 113 9.86 4.71 -21.70
C ALA A 113 9.37 3.26 -21.82
N PRO A 114 9.12 2.75 -23.04
CA PRO A 114 8.68 1.36 -23.26
C PRO A 114 9.58 0.30 -22.62
N GLU A 115 10.88 0.58 -22.51
CA GLU A 115 11.87 -0.35 -21.95
C GLU A 115 11.70 -0.57 -20.46
N ASP A 116 11.04 0.35 -19.74
CA ASP A 116 10.74 0.21 -18.32
C ASP A 116 9.71 -0.88 -18.04
N PHE A 117 8.92 -1.25 -19.05
CA PHE A 117 7.94 -2.33 -18.95
C PHE A 117 8.61 -3.67 -19.20
N LEU A 118 8.29 -4.66 -18.36
CA LEU A 118 8.50 -6.05 -18.71
C LEU A 118 7.39 -6.40 -19.70
N THR A 119 7.61 -6.10 -20.98
CA THR A 119 6.73 -6.55 -22.05
C THR A 119 6.58 -8.06 -21.89
N GLY A 120 5.38 -8.51 -21.52
CA GLY A 120 5.06 -9.94 -21.60
C GLY A 120 5.39 -10.40 -23.01
N GLY A 121 5.94 -11.60 -23.15
CA GLY A 121 6.07 -12.27 -24.45
C GLY A 121 4.71 -12.60 -25.05
N VAL A 122 3.87 -11.60 -25.26
CA VAL A 122 2.67 -11.67 -26.06
C VAL A 122 3.17 -11.50 -27.49
N PRO A 123 3.05 -12.52 -28.35
CA PRO A 123 3.45 -12.37 -29.73
C PRO A 123 2.71 -11.18 -30.33
N HIS A 124 3.46 -10.28 -30.99
CA HIS A 124 2.87 -9.30 -31.88
C HIS A 124 2.02 -10.06 -32.89
N TYR A 125 0.70 -10.04 -32.72
CA TYR A 125 -0.19 -10.36 -33.84
C TYR A 125 -0.18 -9.11 -34.72
N GLU A 126 0.63 -9.16 -35.78
CA GLU A 126 0.47 -8.26 -36.91
C GLU A 126 -0.94 -8.46 -37.46
N SER A 127 -1.71 -7.37 -37.52
CA SER A 127 -3.02 -7.29 -38.18
C SER A 127 -2.86 -7.12 -39.68
#